data_AF-A0A1S9CDX1-F1
#
_entry.id   AF-A0A1S9CDX1-F1
#
_cell.length_a   1.000
_cell.length_b   1.000
_cell.length_c   1.000
_cell.angle_alpha   90.00
_cell.angle_beta   90.00
_cell.angle_gamma   90.00
#
_symmetry.space_group_name_H-M   'P 1'
#
loop_
_entity.id
_entity.type
_entity.pdbx_description
1 polymer ?
#
loop_
_entity_poly.entity_id
_entity_poly.type
_entity_poly.pdbx_seq_one_letter_code
_entity_poly.pdbx_strand_id
1 'polypeptide(L)'
;MNKKFRALLMLVLATTALTACGGDEATTADAEIKTEVTGEKASEPEVTATNEVEAVEKEPEAPPRDLGGLEVIIAQWADVVEPEIKASSQEEATWEFRHEMMDKHNFTLSQKALGLYDTLLELLSTSSMAGEPAAHMFRIHANFALAARDSGLLYDLATLDSLDLSDPKWSQTLIKQMTVGDSVYGVSMFGRPSKVIFFNKRLFEEAGMDPDYLYDLQASGEWTWDKFIEVSAKLTRDTDNDGVNDIYAINMSHGTFGNAAIFSNNGSYMDIDENGQYYYDLPSPESMEAIEWCSDYWQTDYDLAPEHWNGHRELFYSGTIGMYLGI
;
A
#
# COMPACT_ATOMS: atom_id res chain seq x y z
N MET A 1 10.97 -6.14 61.49
CA MET A 1 11.80 -5.35 60.56
C MET A 1 11.37 -5.68 59.14
N ASN A 2 11.02 -4.66 58.35
CA ASN A 2 9.97 -4.70 57.31
C ASN A 2 10.30 -5.47 56.03
N LYS A 3 9.25 -6.08 55.43
CA LYS A 3 9.23 -6.86 54.17
C LYS A 3 9.77 -6.14 52.92
N LYS A 4 10.13 -4.87 53.01
CA LYS A 4 10.75 -4.10 51.91
C LYS A 4 12.27 -4.28 51.80
N PHE A 5 12.91 -5.00 52.73
CA PHE A 5 14.37 -5.25 52.69
C PHE A 5 14.76 -6.63 52.10
N ARG A 6 13.79 -7.44 51.69
CA ARG A 6 14.04 -8.76 51.06
C ARG A 6 14.04 -8.75 49.53
N ALA A 7 13.62 -7.66 48.90
CA ALA A 7 13.57 -7.54 47.44
C ALA A 7 14.83 -6.91 46.82
N LEU A 8 15.73 -6.34 47.64
CA LEU A 8 16.93 -5.63 47.15
C LEU A 8 18.22 -6.47 47.26
N LEU A 9 18.12 -7.73 47.67
CA LEU A 9 19.26 -8.66 47.80
C LEU A 9 19.21 -9.82 46.78
N MET A 10 18.34 -9.71 45.76
CA MET A 10 18.21 -10.68 44.65
C MET A 10 18.42 -10.03 43.28
N LEU A 11 19.29 -9.03 43.19
CA LEU A 11 19.69 -8.42 41.91
C LEU A 11 21.20 -8.23 41.76
N VAL A 12 21.99 -9.01 42.50
CA VAL A 12 23.44 -9.13 42.31
C VAL A 12 23.79 -10.60 42.50
N LEU A 13 24.61 -11.15 41.61
CA LEU A 13 24.94 -12.58 41.38
C LEU A 13 24.00 -13.35 40.45
N ALA A 14 24.29 -13.29 39.14
CA ALA A 14 24.56 -14.50 38.35
C ALA A 14 24.97 -14.14 36.90
N THR A 15 26.20 -13.64 36.74
CA THR A 15 26.98 -13.87 35.51
C THR A 15 28.13 -14.78 35.89
N THR A 16 28.11 -16.04 35.44
CA THR A 16 29.26 -16.76 34.87
C THR A 16 28.83 -18.12 34.34
N ALA A 17 29.24 -18.35 33.08
CA ALA A 17 29.28 -19.54 32.24
C ALA A 17 29.32 -20.94 32.88
N LEU A 18 28.79 -21.92 32.15
CA LEU A 18 29.52 -23.12 31.67
C LEU A 18 28.69 -23.92 30.63
N THR A 19 29.18 -23.90 29.39
CA THR A 19 29.22 -24.92 28.31
C THR A 19 28.54 -26.30 28.50
N ALA A 20 27.85 -26.81 27.47
CA ALA A 20 28.30 -27.92 26.59
C ALA A 20 27.20 -28.56 25.71
N CYS A 21 27.59 -28.91 24.47
CA CYS A 21 26.99 -29.84 23.47
C CYS A 21 25.64 -29.43 22.83
N GLY A 22 25.46 -29.33 21.50
CA GLY A 22 26.15 -29.96 20.38
C GLY A 22 25.29 -31.11 19.82
N GLY A 23 24.64 -30.91 18.66
CA GLY A 23 23.91 -31.95 17.94
C GLY A 23 23.12 -31.39 16.74
N ASP A 24 23.49 -31.82 15.54
CA ASP A 24 22.98 -31.45 14.21
C ASP A 24 21.45 -31.46 14.06
N GLU A 25 20.91 -30.43 13.40
CA GLU A 25 19.62 -30.52 12.68
C GLU A 25 19.89 -30.73 11.19
N ALA A 26 19.40 -31.86 10.70
CA ALA A 26 19.42 -32.23 9.30
C ALA A 26 18.47 -31.33 8.50
N THR A 27 19.04 -30.57 7.56
CA THR A 27 18.34 -30.00 6.41
C THR A 27 17.71 -31.12 5.58
N THR A 28 16.38 -31.23 5.60
CA THR A 28 15.61 -31.97 4.60
C THR A 28 15.59 -31.17 3.30
N ALA A 29 16.15 -31.77 2.25
CA ALA A 29 16.16 -31.27 0.90
C ALA A 29 14.74 -31.22 0.31
N ASP A 30 14.40 -30.08 -0.30
CA ASP A 30 13.27 -29.96 -1.22
C ASP A 30 13.49 -30.88 -2.42
N ALA A 31 12.54 -31.79 -2.63
CA ALA A 31 12.48 -32.62 -3.82
C ALA A 31 11.72 -31.85 -4.91
N GLU A 32 12.45 -31.42 -5.94
CA GLU A 32 11.89 -30.99 -7.23
C GLU A 32 11.06 -32.13 -7.83
N ILE A 33 9.74 -31.92 -7.95
CA ILE A 33 8.90 -32.73 -8.82
C ILE A 33 8.87 -32.04 -10.19
N LYS A 34 9.65 -32.59 -11.13
CA LYS A 34 9.47 -32.35 -12.56
C LYS A 34 8.20 -33.04 -13.02
N THR A 35 7.29 -32.31 -13.65
CA THR A 35 6.23 -32.89 -14.47
C THR A 35 6.35 -32.31 -15.88
N GLU A 36 6.86 -33.13 -16.80
CA GLU A 36 6.68 -32.92 -18.24
C GLU A 36 5.20 -33.12 -18.58
N VAL A 37 4.61 -32.15 -19.27
CA VAL A 37 3.42 -32.38 -20.10
C VAL A 37 3.73 -31.84 -21.49
N THR A 38 3.92 -32.78 -22.41
CA THR A 38 3.90 -32.60 -23.85
C THR A 38 2.45 -32.59 -24.35
N GLY A 39 2.12 -31.70 -25.30
CA GLY A 39 1.00 -31.91 -26.21
C GLY A 39 0.06 -30.73 -26.45
N GLU A 40 0.17 -30.18 -27.66
CA GLU A 40 -0.89 -29.59 -28.51
C GLU A 40 -1.50 -28.21 -28.18
N LYS A 41 -0.96 -27.20 -28.90
CA LYS A 41 -1.62 -25.93 -29.21
C LYS A 41 -2.82 -26.17 -30.13
N ALA A 42 -4.03 -25.90 -29.64
CA ALA A 42 -5.17 -25.55 -30.47
C ALA A 42 -5.23 -24.02 -30.61
N SER A 43 -5.38 -23.56 -31.85
CA SER A 43 -5.43 -22.16 -32.27
C SER A 43 -6.77 -21.50 -31.95
N GLU A 44 -6.73 -20.34 -31.31
CA GLU A 44 -7.84 -19.37 -31.25
C GLU A 44 -7.44 -18.05 -31.95
N PRO A 45 -8.43 -17.26 -32.42
CA PRO A 45 -8.26 -16.34 -33.53
C PRO A 45 -7.55 -15.04 -33.15
N GLU A 46 -6.75 -14.57 -34.10
CA GLU A 46 -5.98 -13.34 -34.08
C GLU A 46 -6.91 -12.12 -34.15
N VAL A 47 -7.18 -11.49 -33.00
CA VAL A 47 -7.73 -10.13 -32.96
C VAL A 47 -6.56 -9.19 -33.23
N THR A 48 -6.53 -8.65 -34.44
CA THR A 48 -5.57 -7.65 -34.89
C THR A 48 -5.82 -6.34 -34.15
N ALA A 49 -5.16 -6.16 -33.00
CA ALA A 49 -5.00 -4.86 -32.39
C ALA A 49 -4.03 -4.04 -33.25
N THR A 50 -4.58 -3.09 -34.00
CA THR A 50 -3.82 -2.05 -34.68
C THR A 50 -3.27 -1.10 -33.62
N ASN A 51 -2.10 -1.43 -33.08
CA ASN A 51 -1.28 -0.47 -32.36
C ASN A 51 -0.48 0.34 -33.40
N GLU A 52 -1.11 1.36 -33.97
CA GLU A 52 -0.34 2.52 -34.42
C GLU A 52 0.23 3.18 -33.16
N VAL A 53 1.45 2.77 -32.80
CA VAL A 53 2.29 3.56 -31.91
C VAL A 53 2.66 4.79 -32.73
N GLU A 54 1.95 5.90 -32.53
CA GLU A 54 2.45 7.20 -32.97
C GLU A 54 3.85 7.35 -32.39
N ALA A 55 4.85 7.35 -33.27
CA ALA A 55 6.21 7.64 -32.91
C ALA A 55 6.23 9.06 -32.36
N VAL A 56 6.28 9.17 -31.03
CA VAL A 56 6.56 10.44 -30.36
C VAL A 56 7.87 10.94 -30.95
N GLU A 57 7.78 12.02 -31.72
CA GLU A 57 8.91 12.70 -32.31
C GLU A 57 9.82 13.12 -31.15
N LYS A 58 10.95 12.43 -30.97
CA LYS A 58 11.91 12.77 -29.90
C LYS A 58 12.37 14.20 -30.16
N GLU A 59 11.92 15.13 -29.33
CA GLU A 59 12.50 16.46 -29.26
C GLU A 59 14.03 16.32 -29.17
N PRO A 60 14.80 17.21 -29.83
CA PRO A 60 16.25 17.13 -29.79
C PRO A 60 16.71 17.18 -28.34
N GLU A 61 17.30 16.08 -27.87
CA GLU A 61 17.76 15.98 -26.49
C GLU A 61 18.74 17.12 -26.20
N ALA A 62 18.42 17.91 -25.17
CA ALA A 62 19.33 18.92 -24.66
C ALA A 62 20.70 18.28 -24.36
N PRO A 63 21.82 19.01 -24.56
CA PRO A 63 23.14 18.46 -24.30
C PRO A 63 23.22 17.94 -22.87
N PRO A 64 23.91 16.80 -22.63
CA PRO A 64 23.99 16.21 -21.30
C PRO A 64 24.49 17.22 -20.26
N ARG A 65 23.69 17.43 -19.21
CA ARG A 65 24.10 18.19 -18.03
C ARG A 65 25.04 17.35 -17.18
N ASP A 66 26.32 17.71 -17.14
CA ASP A 66 27.32 17.07 -16.27
C ASP A 66 27.12 17.53 -14.81
N LEU A 67 26.85 16.56 -13.92
CA LEU A 67 26.66 16.77 -12.48
C LEU A 67 27.92 16.50 -11.66
N GLY A 68 29.07 16.29 -12.30
CA GLY A 68 30.38 16.27 -11.64
C GLY A 68 30.62 15.09 -10.70
N GLY A 69 29.96 13.95 -10.93
CA GLY A 69 30.05 12.76 -10.09
C GLY A 69 29.24 12.86 -8.79
N LEU A 70 28.22 13.74 -8.75
CA LEU A 70 27.35 13.91 -7.59
C LEU A 70 26.68 12.58 -7.19
N GLU A 71 26.75 12.21 -5.91
CA GLU A 71 25.88 11.18 -5.35
C GLU A 71 24.57 11.82 -4.89
N VAL A 72 23.49 11.60 -5.65
CA VAL A 72 22.13 11.96 -5.25
C VAL A 72 21.64 10.94 -4.24
N ILE A 73 21.28 11.42 -3.05
CA ILE A 73 20.84 10.57 -1.93
C ILE A 73 19.36 10.81 -1.69
N ILE A 74 18.58 9.73 -1.64
CA ILE A 74 17.18 9.71 -1.22
C ILE A 74 17.13 9.09 0.19
N ALA A 75 16.73 9.88 1.18
CA ALA A 75 16.48 9.42 2.54
C ALA A 75 15.11 8.73 2.64
N GLN A 76 15.08 7.50 3.14
CA GLN A 76 13.85 6.72 3.33
C GLN A 76 13.95 5.71 4.48
N TRP A 77 12.96 4.82 4.61
CA TRP A 77 12.77 3.92 5.76
C TRP A 77 13.58 2.62 5.71
N ALA A 78 14.11 2.28 4.53
CA ALA A 78 14.86 1.06 4.29
C ALA A 78 15.91 1.30 3.19
N ASP A 79 17.02 0.57 3.24
CA ASP A 79 17.98 0.58 2.16
C ASP A 79 17.34 -0.13 0.96
N VAL A 80 17.40 0.50 -0.21
CA VAL A 80 17.04 -0.17 -1.47
C VAL A 80 18.32 -0.54 -2.17
N VAL A 81 18.63 -1.84 -2.10
CA VAL A 81 19.70 -2.44 -2.87
C VAL A 81 19.13 -2.84 -4.23
N GLU A 82 19.84 -2.49 -5.30
CA GLU A 82 19.44 -2.91 -6.62
C GLU A 82 19.50 -4.44 -6.73
N PRO A 83 18.41 -5.10 -7.16
CA PRO A 83 18.40 -6.54 -7.28
C PRO A 83 19.31 -6.99 -8.43
N GLU A 84 20.08 -8.06 -8.21
CA GLU A 84 20.94 -8.65 -9.25
C GLU A 84 20.12 -9.18 -10.44
N ILE A 85 18.95 -9.74 -10.15
CA ILE A 85 18.00 -10.26 -11.15
C ILE A 85 16.75 -9.39 -11.14
N LYS A 86 16.36 -8.86 -12.29
CA LYS A 86 15.13 -8.06 -12.44
C LYS A 86 13.93 -9.00 -12.59
N ALA A 87 12.90 -8.80 -11.78
CA ALA A 87 11.74 -9.68 -11.70
C ALA A 87 10.72 -9.45 -12.83
N SER A 88 10.84 -8.36 -13.58
CA SER A 88 9.93 -8.01 -14.68
C SER A 88 10.59 -7.13 -15.73
N SER A 89 9.96 -7.04 -16.91
CA SER A 89 10.37 -6.11 -17.97
C SER A 89 10.30 -4.64 -17.53
N GLN A 90 9.37 -4.28 -16.64
CA GLN A 90 9.28 -2.94 -16.08
C GLN A 90 10.49 -2.61 -15.20
N GLU A 91 10.93 -3.56 -14.37
CA GLU A 91 12.11 -3.39 -13.53
C GLU A 91 13.40 -3.27 -14.35
N GLU A 92 13.53 -4.09 -15.39
CA GLU A 92 14.65 -4.01 -16.35
C GLU A 92 14.69 -2.64 -17.03
N ALA A 93 13.59 -2.21 -17.64
CA ALA A 93 13.53 -0.92 -18.33
C ALA A 93 13.77 0.28 -17.38
N THR A 94 13.28 0.19 -16.14
CA THR A 94 13.55 1.22 -15.12
C THR A 94 15.03 1.27 -14.76
N TRP A 95 15.67 0.11 -14.66
CA TRP A 95 17.10 0.00 -14.37
C TRP A 95 17.95 0.56 -15.51
N GLU A 96 17.67 0.16 -16.75
CA GLU A 96 18.35 0.62 -17.96
C GLU A 96 18.26 2.15 -18.08
N PHE A 97 17.05 2.70 -17.96
CA PHE A 97 16.83 4.14 -18.02
C PHE A 97 17.61 4.90 -16.94
N ARG A 98 17.62 4.41 -15.69
CA ARG A 98 18.37 5.07 -14.60
C ARG A 98 19.87 5.03 -14.84
N HIS A 99 20.41 3.91 -15.29
CA HIS A 99 21.86 3.77 -15.56
C HIS A 99 22.28 4.61 -16.74
N GLU A 100 21.48 4.65 -17.81
CA GLU A 100 21.71 5.54 -18.95
C GLU A 100 21.77 7.01 -18.49
N MET A 101 20.82 7.45 -17.65
CA MET A 101 20.80 8.81 -17.14
C MET A 101 22.00 9.11 -16.22
N MET A 102 22.36 8.18 -15.33
CA MET A 102 23.52 8.32 -14.43
C MET A 102 24.83 8.47 -15.21
N ASP A 103 25.04 7.65 -16.24
CA ASP A 103 26.22 7.71 -17.10
C ASP A 103 26.23 9.00 -17.93
N LYS A 104 25.09 9.32 -18.57
CA LYS A 104 24.93 10.50 -19.43
C LYS A 104 25.18 11.80 -18.69
N HIS A 105 24.70 11.90 -17.45
CA HIS A 105 24.72 13.11 -16.65
C HIS A 105 25.79 13.10 -15.53
N ASN A 106 26.65 12.07 -15.48
CA ASN A 106 27.74 11.93 -14.52
C ASN A 106 27.28 12.13 -13.07
N PHE A 107 26.35 11.28 -12.61
CA PHE A 107 25.90 11.23 -11.22
C PHE A 107 25.62 9.78 -10.79
N THR A 108 25.47 9.54 -9.49
CA THR A 108 24.96 8.28 -8.95
C THR A 108 23.73 8.51 -8.09
N LEU A 109 22.89 7.50 -7.93
CA LEU A 109 21.68 7.55 -7.10
C LEU A 109 21.74 6.49 -6.01
N SER A 110 21.51 6.88 -4.75
CA SER A 110 21.38 5.95 -3.63
C SER A 110 20.13 6.22 -2.81
N GLN A 111 19.47 5.15 -2.35
CA GLN A 111 18.31 5.23 -1.48
C GLN A 111 18.64 4.57 -0.14
N LYS A 112 18.78 5.39 0.90
CA LYS A 112 19.38 4.98 2.18
C LYS A 112 18.37 5.03 3.33
N ALA A 113 18.47 4.06 4.23
CA ALA A 113 17.74 4.01 5.50
C ALA A 113 18.25 5.07 6.48
N LEU A 114 17.95 6.35 6.23
CA LEU A 114 18.44 7.45 7.07
C LEU A 114 17.50 7.79 8.24
N GLY A 115 16.28 7.25 8.26
CA GLY A 115 15.33 7.44 9.35
C GLY A 115 14.09 6.58 9.21
N LEU A 116 13.31 6.49 10.27
CA LEU A 116 12.01 5.81 10.28
C LEU A 116 10.92 6.76 9.77
N TYR A 117 9.69 6.22 9.63
CA TYR A 117 8.55 6.97 9.13
C TYR A 117 8.25 8.25 9.95
N ASP A 118 8.57 8.25 11.25
CA ASP A 118 8.34 9.32 12.23
C ASP A 118 9.56 10.22 12.48
N THR A 119 10.78 9.82 12.08
CA THR A 119 12.01 10.59 12.34
C THR A 119 12.59 11.32 11.13
N LEU A 120 12.18 10.96 9.90
CA LEU A 120 12.74 11.59 8.70
C LEU A 120 12.44 13.09 8.57
N LEU A 121 11.31 13.58 9.12
CA LEU A 121 11.04 15.02 9.15
C LEU A 121 12.05 15.75 10.03
N GLU A 122 12.38 15.19 11.20
CA GLU A 122 13.36 15.75 12.11
C GLU A 122 14.74 15.79 11.47
N LEU A 123 15.13 14.72 10.76
CA LEU A 123 16.39 14.68 10.03
C LEU A 123 16.44 15.73 8.91
N LEU A 124 15.37 15.85 8.11
CA LEU A 124 15.24 16.89 7.09
C LEU A 124 15.44 18.28 7.71
N SER A 125 14.71 18.58 8.78
CA SER A 125 14.76 19.88 9.46
C SER A 125 16.15 20.18 10.03
N THR A 126 16.70 19.27 10.83
CA THR A 126 17.96 19.48 11.56
C THR A 126 19.16 19.59 10.62
N SER A 127 19.28 18.70 9.64
CA SER A 127 20.40 18.70 8.70
C SER A 127 20.35 19.90 7.74
N SER A 128 19.15 20.30 7.29
CA SER A 128 18.99 21.49 6.45
C SER A 128 19.35 22.77 7.20
N MET A 129 18.91 22.92 8.44
CA MET A 129 19.27 24.08 9.28
C MET A 129 20.75 24.13 9.63
N ALA A 130 21.43 22.98 9.70
CA ALA A 130 22.88 22.90 9.91
C ALA A 130 23.69 23.36 8.67
N GLY A 131 23.04 23.56 7.51
CA GLY A 131 23.71 23.88 6.25
C GLY A 131 24.35 22.68 5.56
N GLU A 132 24.15 21.48 6.10
CA GLU A 132 24.68 20.21 5.57
C GLU A 132 23.54 19.18 5.51
N PRO A 133 22.63 19.25 4.51
CA PRO A 133 21.51 18.33 4.39
C PRO A 133 21.98 16.87 4.32
N ALA A 134 21.32 15.99 5.07
CA ALA A 134 21.69 14.56 5.11
C ALA A 134 21.38 13.82 3.81
N ALA A 135 20.52 14.38 2.96
CA ALA A 135 20.13 13.84 1.66
C ALA A 135 19.69 14.96 0.72
N HIS A 136 19.60 14.65 -0.57
CA HIS A 136 19.09 15.56 -1.60
C HIS A 136 17.56 15.48 -1.70
N MET A 137 16.98 14.31 -1.41
CA MET A 137 15.54 14.08 -1.39
C MET A 137 15.16 13.34 -0.11
N PHE A 138 14.04 13.72 0.50
CA PHE A 138 13.53 13.08 1.72
C PHE A 138 12.14 12.49 1.47
N ARG A 139 12.00 11.18 1.68
CA ARG A 139 10.70 10.51 1.69
C ARG A 139 10.04 10.62 3.06
N ILE A 140 9.38 11.75 3.31
CA ILE A 140 8.62 11.97 4.55
C ILE A 140 7.25 11.29 4.49
N HIS A 141 6.73 10.88 5.65
CA HIS A 141 5.38 10.32 5.74
C HIS A 141 4.33 11.42 5.46
N ALA A 142 3.23 11.04 4.78
CA ALA A 142 2.20 12.00 4.33
C ALA A 142 1.63 12.87 5.46
N ASN A 143 1.50 12.32 6.67
CA ASN A 143 1.04 13.06 7.86
C ASN A 143 1.90 14.29 8.20
N PHE A 144 3.15 14.32 7.76
CA PHE A 144 4.09 15.43 8.01
C PHE A 144 4.19 16.41 6.85
N ALA A 145 3.59 16.12 5.70
CA ALA A 145 3.77 16.91 4.49
C ALA A 145 3.32 18.37 4.66
N LEU A 146 2.16 18.59 5.29
CA LEU A 146 1.65 19.94 5.56
C LEU A 146 2.54 20.71 6.55
N ALA A 147 2.98 20.07 7.63
CA ALA A 147 3.88 20.71 8.59
C ALA A 147 5.24 21.05 7.97
N ALA A 148 5.79 20.17 7.13
CA ALA A 148 7.04 20.41 6.40
C ALA A 148 6.90 21.57 5.42
N ARG A 149 5.76 21.66 4.72
CA ARG A 149 5.42 22.79 3.84
C ARG A 149 5.36 24.09 4.63
N ASP A 150 4.57 24.13 5.70
CA ASP A 150 4.32 25.35 6.48
C ASP A 150 5.57 25.85 7.22
N SER A 151 6.53 24.97 7.50
CA SER A 151 7.84 25.31 8.05
C SER A 151 8.89 25.71 7.00
N GLY A 152 8.52 25.77 5.72
CA GLY A 152 9.40 26.19 4.62
C GLY A 152 10.53 25.20 4.31
N LEU A 153 10.37 23.93 4.70
CA LEU A 153 11.39 22.89 4.47
C LEU A 153 11.32 22.27 3.07
N LEU A 154 10.21 22.45 2.36
CA LEU A 154 9.97 21.84 1.06
C LEU A 154 10.35 22.78 -0.09
N TYR A 155 10.92 22.20 -1.14
CA TYR A 155 11.22 22.90 -2.38
C TYR A 155 9.95 23.03 -3.23
N ASP A 156 9.75 24.20 -3.84
CA ASP A 156 8.64 24.43 -4.76
C ASP A 156 8.94 23.78 -6.12
N LEU A 157 8.22 22.69 -6.40
CA LEU A 157 8.37 21.93 -7.63
C LEU A 157 7.81 22.67 -8.86
N ALA A 158 6.91 23.64 -8.66
CA ALA A 158 6.36 24.43 -9.76
C ALA A 158 7.40 25.38 -10.39
N THR A 159 8.52 25.62 -9.71
CA THR A 159 9.62 26.43 -10.25
C THR A 159 10.58 25.64 -11.14
N LEU A 160 10.34 24.33 -11.34
CA LEU A 160 11.21 23.46 -12.11
C LEU A 160 10.70 23.32 -13.55
N ASP A 161 11.34 23.99 -14.50
CA ASP A 161 11.03 23.85 -15.94
C ASP A 161 11.18 22.41 -16.45
N SER A 162 11.99 21.59 -15.76
CA SER A 162 12.24 20.19 -16.10
C SER A 162 11.17 19.22 -15.60
N LEU A 163 10.16 19.69 -14.86
CA LEU A 163 9.11 18.86 -14.29
C LEU A 163 7.75 19.31 -14.79
N ASP A 164 7.20 18.56 -15.75
CA ASP A 164 5.81 18.74 -16.15
C ASP A 164 4.88 18.13 -15.07
N LEU A 165 4.25 19.00 -14.29
CA LEU A 165 3.27 18.64 -13.25
C LEU A 165 1.90 18.23 -13.83
N SER A 166 1.64 18.56 -15.10
CA SER A 166 0.41 18.18 -15.80
C SER A 166 0.45 16.79 -16.41
N ASP A 167 1.63 16.16 -16.45
CA ASP A 167 1.83 14.82 -16.99
C ASP A 167 0.88 13.81 -16.31
N PRO A 168 0.11 13.02 -17.08
CA PRO A 168 -0.87 12.08 -16.54
C PRO A 168 -0.27 10.98 -15.67
N LYS A 169 1.05 10.76 -15.68
CA LYS A 169 1.71 9.83 -14.74
C LYS A 169 1.57 10.25 -13.28
N TRP A 170 1.34 11.55 -13.02
CA TRP A 170 1.20 12.08 -11.67
C TRP A 170 -0.24 12.00 -11.16
N SER A 171 -0.38 11.75 -9.86
CA SER A 171 -1.65 11.87 -9.17
C SER A 171 -2.06 13.33 -9.06
N GLN A 172 -2.99 13.75 -9.94
CA GLN A 172 -3.52 15.12 -9.95
C GLN A 172 -4.25 15.46 -8.64
N THR A 173 -4.89 14.47 -8.00
CA THR A 173 -5.49 14.63 -6.66
C THR A 173 -4.44 14.99 -5.61
N LEU A 174 -3.28 14.31 -5.60
CA LEU A 174 -2.21 14.63 -4.67
C LEU A 174 -1.60 16.00 -4.99
N ILE A 175 -1.35 16.31 -6.26
CA ILE A 175 -0.81 17.61 -6.67
C ILE A 175 -1.73 18.72 -6.18
N LYS A 176 -3.04 18.60 -6.38
CA LYS A 176 -4.04 19.57 -5.87
C LYS A 176 -3.91 19.74 -4.35
N GLN A 177 -3.78 18.66 -3.60
CA GLN A 177 -3.61 18.71 -2.14
C GLN A 177 -2.28 19.34 -1.70
N MET A 178 -1.23 19.18 -2.51
CA MET A 178 0.12 19.71 -2.26
C MET A 178 0.36 21.10 -2.87
N THR A 179 -0.66 21.71 -3.47
CA THR A 179 -0.61 23.04 -4.08
C THR A 179 -1.00 24.12 -3.07
N VAL A 180 -0.23 25.22 -3.02
CA VAL A 180 -0.58 26.44 -2.28
C VAL A 180 -0.32 27.64 -3.16
N GLY A 181 -1.38 28.35 -3.54
CA GLY A 181 -1.26 29.41 -4.56
C GLY A 181 -0.73 28.81 -5.87
N ASP A 182 0.38 29.34 -6.35
CA ASP A 182 1.05 28.88 -7.58
C ASP A 182 2.17 27.84 -7.31
N SER A 183 2.43 27.50 -6.05
CA SER A 183 3.51 26.60 -5.63
C SER A 183 3.02 25.16 -5.41
N VAL A 184 3.86 24.17 -5.73
CA VAL A 184 3.56 22.73 -5.58
C VAL A 184 4.67 22.04 -4.81
N TYR A 185 4.36 21.37 -3.70
CA TYR A 185 5.38 20.84 -2.78
C TYR A 185 5.49 19.32 -2.72
N GLY A 186 4.76 18.60 -3.57
CA GLY A 186 4.78 17.14 -3.58
C GLY A 186 4.13 16.55 -4.82
N VAL A 187 4.73 15.47 -5.32
CA VAL A 187 4.21 14.66 -6.41
C VAL A 187 4.30 13.19 -6.04
N SER A 188 3.41 12.39 -6.62
CA SER A 188 3.46 10.94 -6.57
C SER A 188 2.81 10.44 -7.84
N MET A 189 3.23 9.25 -8.27
CA MET A 189 2.41 8.47 -9.19
C MET A 189 1.14 8.00 -8.48
N PHE A 190 0.18 7.45 -9.21
CA PHE A 190 -0.99 6.83 -8.61
C PHE A 190 -0.58 5.79 -7.55
N GLY A 191 -1.15 5.93 -6.36
CA GLY A 191 -1.00 4.94 -5.30
C GLY A 191 -1.69 3.64 -5.69
N ARG A 192 -1.29 2.55 -5.02
CA ARG A 192 -2.08 1.31 -5.07
C ARG A 192 -3.51 1.60 -4.62
N PRO A 193 -4.53 0.95 -5.21
CA PRO A 193 -5.90 1.02 -4.69
C PRO A 193 -5.88 0.77 -3.18
N SER A 194 -6.39 1.73 -2.40
CA SER A 194 -6.20 1.73 -0.95
C SER A 194 -7.18 0.82 -0.22
N LYS A 195 -8.26 0.40 -0.88
CA LYS A 195 -9.28 -0.52 -0.38
C LYS A 195 -9.80 -1.34 -1.56
N VAL A 196 -9.64 -2.66 -1.48
CA VAL A 196 -10.17 -3.59 -2.48
C VAL A 196 -10.76 -4.80 -1.78
N ILE A 197 -11.75 -5.40 -2.43
CA ILE A 197 -12.32 -6.67 -2.01
C ILE A 197 -11.62 -7.76 -2.82
N PHE A 198 -10.87 -8.61 -2.13
CA PHE A 198 -10.48 -9.91 -2.66
C PHE A 198 -11.59 -10.90 -2.35
N PHE A 199 -11.87 -11.83 -3.25
CA PHE A 199 -12.93 -12.82 -3.02
C PHE A 199 -12.52 -14.21 -3.47
N ASN A 200 -13.06 -15.21 -2.78
CA ASN A 200 -12.73 -16.61 -2.98
C ASN A 200 -13.74 -17.24 -3.95
N LYS A 201 -13.34 -17.39 -5.22
CA LYS A 201 -14.19 -17.95 -6.29
C LYS A 201 -14.80 -19.31 -5.92
N ARG A 202 -14.01 -20.19 -5.28
CA ARG A 202 -14.49 -21.50 -4.82
C ARG A 202 -15.65 -21.35 -3.83
N LEU A 203 -15.55 -20.44 -2.87
CA LEU A 203 -16.61 -20.24 -1.87
C LEU A 203 -17.88 -19.62 -2.47
N PHE A 204 -17.77 -18.87 -3.56
CA PHE A 204 -18.90 -18.40 -4.36
C PHE A 204 -19.58 -19.56 -5.09
N GLU A 205 -18.82 -20.43 -5.75
CA GLU A 205 -19.37 -21.63 -6.40
C GLU A 205 -20.06 -22.58 -5.41
N GLU A 206 -19.43 -22.82 -4.26
CA GLU A 206 -20.02 -23.59 -3.15
C GLU A 206 -21.31 -22.94 -2.61
N ALA A 207 -21.46 -21.61 -2.78
CA ALA A 207 -22.69 -20.87 -2.47
C ALA A 207 -23.78 -20.97 -3.56
N GLY A 208 -23.48 -21.61 -4.69
CA GLY A 208 -24.32 -21.58 -5.88
C GLY A 208 -24.32 -20.23 -6.61
N MET A 209 -23.26 -19.43 -6.46
CA MET A 209 -23.03 -18.20 -7.22
C MET A 209 -22.01 -18.41 -8.33
N ASP A 210 -22.06 -17.55 -9.34
CA ASP A 210 -21.04 -17.51 -10.39
C ASP A 210 -19.68 -17.08 -9.79
N PRO A 211 -18.57 -17.77 -10.10
CA PRO A 211 -17.23 -17.40 -9.62
C PRO A 211 -16.75 -16.02 -10.11
N ASP A 212 -17.39 -15.43 -11.13
CA ASP A 212 -17.09 -14.08 -11.64
C ASP A 212 -18.16 -13.05 -11.23
N TYR A 213 -19.11 -13.42 -10.38
CA TYR A 213 -20.28 -12.61 -10.04
C TYR A 213 -19.95 -11.18 -9.56
N LEU A 214 -18.90 -11.00 -8.74
CA LEU A 214 -18.50 -9.66 -8.30
C LEU A 214 -17.91 -8.81 -9.42
N TYR A 215 -17.20 -9.42 -10.38
CA TYR A 215 -16.70 -8.69 -11.55
C TYR A 215 -17.85 -8.24 -12.44
N ASP A 216 -18.87 -9.09 -12.63
CA ASP A 216 -20.06 -8.74 -13.41
C ASP A 216 -20.81 -7.56 -12.77
N LEU A 217 -21.05 -7.60 -11.45
CA LEU A 217 -21.68 -6.51 -10.71
C LEU A 217 -20.87 -5.21 -10.79
N GLN A 218 -19.53 -5.31 -10.73
CA GLN A 218 -18.68 -4.14 -10.87
C GLN A 218 -18.74 -3.57 -12.30
N ALA A 219 -18.69 -4.44 -13.32
CA ALA A 219 -18.72 -4.04 -14.72
C ALA A 219 -20.07 -3.45 -15.13
N SER A 220 -21.18 -3.94 -14.58
CA SER A 220 -22.52 -3.41 -14.82
C SER A 220 -22.84 -2.16 -13.99
N GLY A 221 -22.04 -1.85 -12.97
CA GLY A 221 -22.32 -0.77 -12.02
C GLY A 221 -23.42 -1.09 -11.00
N GLU A 222 -23.78 -2.37 -10.87
CA GLU A 222 -24.81 -2.85 -9.92
C GLU A 222 -24.23 -3.27 -8.57
N TRP A 223 -22.90 -3.18 -8.40
CA TRP A 223 -22.24 -3.38 -7.13
C TRP A 223 -22.61 -2.28 -6.12
N THR A 224 -23.61 -2.58 -5.29
CA THR A 224 -24.23 -1.69 -4.31
C THR A 224 -24.20 -2.32 -2.92
N TRP A 225 -24.48 -1.53 -1.88
CA TRP A 225 -24.60 -2.05 -0.52
C TRP A 225 -25.68 -3.12 -0.37
N ASP A 226 -26.83 -2.97 -1.02
CA ASP A 226 -27.87 -4.01 -1.04
C ASP A 226 -27.34 -5.33 -1.62
N LYS A 227 -26.60 -5.25 -2.75
CA LYS A 227 -25.94 -6.42 -3.31
C LYS A 227 -24.84 -6.99 -2.41
N PHE A 228 -24.13 -6.14 -1.69
CA PHE A 228 -23.16 -6.58 -0.69
C PHE A 228 -23.83 -7.39 0.44
N ILE A 229 -24.99 -6.94 0.94
CA ILE A 229 -25.80 -7.71 1.91
C ILE A 229 -26.28 -9.03 1.31
N GLU A 230 -26.83 -9.02 0.09
CA GLU A 230 -27.32 -10.23 -0.57
C GLU A 230 -26.21 -11.28 -0.76
N VAL A 231 -25.02 -10.84 -1.20
CA VAL A 231 -23.84 -11.70 -1.34
C VAL A 231 -23.36 -12.20 0.01
N SER A 232 -23.32 -11.33 1.02
CA SER A 232 -22.90 -11.70 2.38
C SER A 232 -23.81 -12.77 2.99
N ALA A 233 -25.12 -12.63 2.82
CA ALA A 233 -26.10 -13.60 3.27
C ALA A 233 -25.96 -14.97 2.59
N LYS A 234 -25.57 -15.00 1.30
CA LYS A 234 -25.32 -16.27 0.58
C LYS A 234 -24.00 -16.93 0.97
N LEU A 235 -22.97 -16.14 1.25
CA LEU A 235 -21.66 -16.64 1.65
C LEU A 235 -21.66 -17.19 3.07
N THR A 236 -22.37 -16.53 3.97
CA THR A 236 -22.44 -16.92 5.38
C THR A 236 -23.26 -18.18 5.52
N ARG A 237 -22.61 -19.27 5.96
CA ARG A 237 -23.20 -20.61 5.99
C ARG A 237 -22.67 -21.44 7.15
N ASP A 238 -23.60 -22.08 7.84
CA ASP A 238 -23.38 -23.26 8.66
C ASP A 238 -23.46 -24.50 7.75
N THR A 239 -22.33 -25.18 7.55
CA THR A 239 -22.21 -26.31 6.61
C THR A 239 -22.32 -27.66 7.30
N ASP A 240 -22.11 -27.72 8.61
CA ASP A 240 -22.22 -28.95 9.40
C ASP A 240 -23.52 -29.04 10.25
N ASN A 241 -24.33 -27.97 10.23
CA ASN A 241 -25.60 -27.79 10.93
C ASN A 241 -25.47 -27.81 12.46
N ASP A 242 -24.36 -27.34 13.02
CA ASP A 242 -24.16 -27.25 14.47
C ASP A 242 -24.74 -25.98 15.12
N GLY A 243 -25.25 -25.05 14.30
CA GLY A 243 -25.82 -23.77 14.70
C GLY A 243 -24.79 -22.63 14.75
N VAL A 244 -23.56 -22.85 14.31
CA VAL A 244 -22.49 -21.86 14.17
C VAL A 244 -22.05 -21.82 12.70
N ASN A 245 -21.83 -20.63 12.16
CA ASN A 245 -21.35 -20.51 10.79
C ASN A 245 -19.91 -21.03 10.67
N ASP A 246 -19.65 -21.87 9.66
CA ASP A 246 -18.32 -22.34 9.27
C ASP A 246 -17.64 -21.38 8.30
N ILE A 247 -18.45 -20.77 7.45
CA ILE A 247 -18.04 -19.84 6.40
C ILE A 247 -18.75 -18.52 6.67
N TYR A 248 -17.98 -17.43 6.64
CA TYR A 248 -18.47 -16.07 6.83
C TYR A 248 -18.29 -15.27 5.54
N ALA A 249 -19.05 -14.19 5.38
CA ALA A 249 -18.93 -13.33 4.21
C ALA A 249 -17.59 -12.61 4.18
N ILE A 250 -17.15 -12.02 5.30
CA ILE A 250 -16.01 -11.11 5.31
C ILE A 250 -15.25 -11.10 6.65
N ASN A 251 -14.00 -10.61 6.64
CA ASN A 251 -13.27 -10.33 7.88
C ASN A 251 -13.85 -9.11 8.61
N MET A 252 -14.02 -9.21 9.93
CA MET A 252 -14.37 -8.08 10.77
C MET A 252 -13.18 -7.12 10.88
N SER A 253 -13.26 -5.96 10.22
CA SER A 253 -12.24 -4.90 10.31
C SER A 253 -12.92 -3.54 10.40
N HIS A 254 -13.51 -3.22 11.55
CA HIS A 254 -14.41 -2.07 11.73
C HIS A 254 -13.84 -0.74 11.18
N GLY A 255 -12.57 -0.44 11.46
CA GLY A 255 -11.92 0.77 10.95
C GLY A 255 -11.85 0.80 9.42
N THR A 256 -11.35 -0.26 8.80
CA THR A 256 -11.21 -0.39 7.35
C THR A 256 -12.58 -0.40 6.65
N PHE A 257 -13.53 -1.14 7.22
CA PHE A 257 -14.89 -1.30 6.71
C PHE A 257 -15.66 0.02 6.77
N GLY A 258 -15.64 0.71 7.91
CA GLY A 258 -16.28 2.02 8.06
C GLY A 258 -15.70 3.07 7.11
N ASN A 259 -14.37 3.11 6.94
CA ASN A 259 -13.72 3.99 5.96
C ASN A 259 -14.20 3.68 4.52
N ALA A 260 -14.24 2.41 4.15
CA ALA A 260 -14.68 1.99 2.82
C ALA A 260 -16.15 2.37 2.57
N ALA A 261 -17.03 2.17 3.55
CA ALA A 261 -18.43 2.55 3.47
C ALA A 261 -18.58 4.07 3.29
N ILE A 262 -17.99 4.88 4.16
CA ILE A 262 -18.06 6.35 4.09
C ILE A 262 -17.64 6.84 2.71
N PHE A 263 -16.48 6.43 2.20
CA PHE A 263 -16.01 6.89 0.90
C PHE A 263 -16.84 6.34 -0.27
N SER A 264 -17.42 5.15 -0.15
CA SER A 264 -18.31 4.60 -1.19
C SER A 264 -19.65 5.34 -1.30
N ASN A 265 -20.04 6.09 -0.26
CA ASN A 265 -21.25 6.93 -0.25
C ASN A 265 -20.95 8.41 -0.50
N ASN A 266 -19.76 8.76 -1.00
CA ASN A 266 -19.27 10.14 -1.10
C ASN A 266 -19.19 10.90 0.23
N GLY A 267 -19.18 10.21 1.37
CA GLY A 267 -18.92 10.81 2.67
C GLY A 267 -17.44 11.17 2.86
N SER A 268 -17.16 11.99 3.87
CA SER A 268 -15.82 12.44 4.21
C SER A 268 -15.64 12.62 5.71
N TYR A 269 -14.40 12.49 6.20
CA TYR A 269 -14.05 12.87 7.57
C TYR A 269 -13.81 14.39 7.70
N MET A 270 -13.35 15.00 6.61
CA MET A 270 -12.90 16.39 6.56
C MET A 270 -13.08 16.91 5.14
N ASP A 271 -13.57 18.13 5.00
CA ASP A 271 -13.72 18.77 3.70
C ASP A 271 -13.13 20.19 3.74
N ILE A 272 -13.04 20.83 2.58
CA ILE A 272 -12.44 22.14 2.38
C ILE A 272 -13.54 23.12 1.97
N ASP A 273 -13.69 24.21 2.73
CA ASP A 273 -14.64 25.25 2.40
C ASP A 273 -14.23 26.07 1.16
N GLU A 274 -15.10 26.97 0.69
CA GLU A 274 -14.83 27.85 -0.44
C GLU A 274 -13.56 28.72 -0.28
N ASN A 275 -13.09 28.91 0.96
CA ASN A 275 -11.91 29.69 1.30
C ASN A 275 -10.64 28.84 1.42
N GLY A 276 -10.71 27.53 1.17
CA GLY A 276 -9.58 26.63 1.31
C GLY A 276 -9.32 26.17 2.75
N GLN A 277 -10.24 26.39 3.69
CA GLN A 277 -10.10 25.97 5.08
C GLN A 277 -10.71 24.58 5.31
N TYR A 278 -9.92 23.71 5.96
CA TYR A 278 -10.39 22.41 6.39
C TYR A 278 -11.42 22.52 7.52
N TYR A 279 -12.51 21.77 7.41
CA TYR A 279 -13.51 21.60 8.47
C TYR A 279 -13.88 20.14 8.66
N TYR A 280 -14.38 19.81 9.85
CA TYR A 280 -14.81 18.46 10.20
C TYR A 280 -16.14 18.12 9.51
N ASP A 281 -16.12 17.13 8.61
CA ASP A 281 -17.26 16.79 7.74
C ASP A 281 -17.89 15.42 8.04
N LEU A 282 -17.36 14.65 8.99
CA LEU A 282 -17.95 13.35 9.36
C LEU A 282 -19.45 13.40 9.69
N PRO A 283 -20.04 14.51 10.22
CA PRO A 283 -21.48 14.61 10.43
C PRO A 283 -22.31 14.83 9.15
N SER A 284 -21.72 14.83 7.95
CA SER A 284 -22.48 14.96 6.69
C SER A 284 -23.50 13.84 6.52
N PRO A 285 -24.66 14.09 5.87
CA PRO A 285 -25.70 13.08 5.66
C PRO A 285 -25.14 11.79 5.05
N GLU A 286 -24.26 11.92 4.06
CA GLU A 286 -23.62 10.82 3.34
C GLU A 286 -22.75 9.95 4.26
N SER A 287 -21.97 10.60 5.13
CA SER A 287 -21.11 9.92 6.10
C SER A 287 -21.93 9.24 7.20
N MET A 288 -22.99 9.90 7.67
CA MET A 288 -23.86 9.35 8.71
C MET A 288 -24.67 8.16 8.21
N GLU A 289 -25.20 8.22 6.99
CA GLU A 289 -25.86 7.08 6.34
C GLU A 289 -24.93 5.86 6.23
N ALA A 290 -23.66 6.09 5.86
CA ALA A 290 -22.67 5.02 5.79
C ALA A 290 -22.35 4.40 7.16
N ILE A 291 -22.28 5.23 8.20
CA ILE A 291 -22.05 4.77 9.58
C ILE A 291 -23.25 3.95 10.09
N GLU A 292 -24.47 4.41 9.80
CA GLU A 292 -25.70 3.69 10.13
C GLU A 292 -25.75 2.34 9.41
N TRP A 293 -25.43 2.31 8.12
CA TRP A 293 -25.35 1.07 7.35
C TRP A 293 -24.31 0.09 7.90
N CYS A 294 -23.12 0.58 8.29
CA CYS A 294 -22.12 -0.26 8.95
C CYS A 294 -22.62 -0.82 10.29
N SER A 295 -23.31 0.01 11.09
CA SER A 295 -23.89 -0.41 12.36
C SER A 295 -24.94 -1.50 12.17
N ASP A 296 -25.74 -1.43 11.11
CA ASP A 296 -26.72 -2.46 10.78
C ASP A 296 -26.05 -3.73 10.25
N TYR A 297 -25.00 -3.60 9.43
CA TYR A 297 -24.20 -4.73 8.97
C TYR A 297 -23.56 -5.50 10.14
N TRP A 298 -22.93 -4.81 11.09
CA TRP A 298 -22.26 -5.43 12.24
C TRP A 298 -23.22 -6.05 13.28
N GLN A 299 -24.53 -5.85 13.13
CA GLN A 299 -25.54 -6.59 13.90
C GLN A 299 -25.91 -7.93 13.26
N THR A 300 -25.49 -8.19 12.02
CA THR A 300 -25.60 -9.50 11.38
C THR A 300 -24.53 -10.47 11.90
N ASP A 301 -24.58 -11.71 11.44
CA ASP A 301 -23.60 -12.77 11.69
C ASP A 301 -22.66 -13.00 10.50
N TYR A 302 -22.54 -12.01 9.60
CA TYR A 302 -21.84 -12.17 8.32
C TYR A 302 -20.33 -11.99 8.39
N ASP A 303 -19.79 -11.39 9.46
CA ASP A 303 -18.37 -11.14 9.60
C ASP A 303 -17.72 -11.98 10.71
N LEU A 304 -16.40 -12.17 10.58
CA LEU A 304 -15.61 -12.94 11.53
C LEU A 304 -14.40 -12.16 12.01
N ALA A 305 -14.27 -12.05 13.33
CA ALA A 305 -13.07 -11.55 13.98
C ALA A 305 -11.95 -12.59 13.93
N PRO A 306 -10.71 -12.21 13.58
CA PRO A 306 -9.58 -13.14 13.65
C PRO A 306 -9.21 -13.42 15.11
N GLU A 307 -8.57 -14.57 15.35
CA GLU A 307 -8.10 -14.96 16.69
C GLU A 307 -6.99 -14.04 17.23
N HIS A 308 -6.26 -13.37 16.34
CA HIS A 308 -5.22 -12.39 16.68
C HIS A 308 -5.21 -11.22 15.71
N TRP A 309 -4.57 -10.12 16.12
CA TRP A 309 -4.63 -8.80 15.48
C TRP A 309 -4.21 -8.78 13.99
N ASN A 310 -3.38 -9.73 13.54
CA ASN A 310 -2.92 -9.85 12.15
C ASN A 310 -3.52 -11.06 11.40
N GLY A 311 -4.51 -11.77 11.97
CA GLY A 311 -5.05 -13.02 11.42
C GLY A 311 -6.07 -12.84 10.27
N HIS A 312 -6.40 -11.61 9.85
CA HIS A 312 -7.41 -11.40 8.81
C HIS A 312 -7.07 -12.06 7.47
N ARG A 313 -5.78 -12.12 7.09
CA ARG A 313 -5.35 -12.81 5.86
C ARG A 313 -5.44 -14.32 5.99
N GLU A 314 -5.20 -14.85 7.19
CA GLU A 314 -5.27 -16.28 7.46
C GLU A 314 -6.69 -16.80 7.29
N LEU A 315 -7.69 -16.05 7.77
CA LEU A 315 -9.12 -16.35 7.53
C LEU A 315 -9.45 -16.48 6.03
N PHE A 316 -8.83 -15.64 5.19
CA PHE A 316 -9.04 -15.70 3.74
C PHE A 316 -8.34 -16.91 3.12
N TYR A 317 -7.08 -17.16 3.51
CA TYR A 317 -6.29 -18.29 3.00
C TYR A 317 -6.83 -19.65 3.43
N SER A 318 -7.37 -19.77 4.64
CA SER A 318 -8.05 -20.98 5.11
C SER A 318 -9.39 -21.23 4.40
N GLY A 319 -9.93 -20.21 3.73
CA GLY A 319 -11.27 -20.28 3.14
C GLY A 319 -12.39 -20.21 4.18
N THR A 320 -12.14 -19.58 5.33
CA THR A 320 -13.16 -19.33 6.35
C THR A 320 -14.00 -18.09 6.01
N ILE A 321 -13.48 -17.17 5.20
CA ILE A 321 -14.23 -16.00 4.70
C ILE A 321 -14.29 -15.97 3.16
N GLY A 322 -15.46 -15.61 2.62
CA GLY A 322 -15.72 -15.49 1.19
C GLY A 322 -15.10 -14.25 0.53
N MET A 323 -15.01 -13.16 1.28
CA MET A 323 -14.45 -11.87 0.87
C MET A 323 -13.44 -11.39 1.90
N TYR A 324 -12.44 -10.64 1.45
CA TYR A 324 -11.43 -10.00 2.29
C TYR A 324 -11.30 -8.54 1.88
N LEU A 325 -11.64 -7.63 2.80
CA LEU A 325 -11.41 -6.20 2.62
C LEU A 325 -9.97 -5.88 3.00
N GLY A 326 -9.14 -5.72 1.97
CA GLY A 326 -7.71 -5.50 2.09
C GLY A 326 -7.28 -4.05 1.97
N ILE A 327 -6.07 -3.80 2.48
CA ILE A 327 -5.22 -2.62 2.29
C ILE A 327 -3.90 -3.08 1.66
#